data_AF-Q86GV6-F1
#
_entry.id   AF-Q86GV6-F1
#
_cell.length_a   1.000
_cell.length_b   1.000
_cell.length_c   1.000
_cell.angle_alpha   90.00
_cell.angle_beta   90.00
_cell.angle_gamma   90.00
#
_symmetry.space_group_name_H-M   'P 1'
#
loop_
_entity.id
_entity.type
_entity.pdbx_description
1 polymer ?
#
loop_
_entity_poly.entity_id
_entity_poly.type
_entity_poly.pdbx_seq_one_letter_code
_entity_poly.pdbx_strand_id
1 'polypeptide(L)'
;GTGIAAMSVMRPELIMKSIIPVVMAGIIAIYGLVVAVLIAGSLDAPSNNYTLYKGFIHLGAGLAVGFSGLAAGFAIGIVGDAGVRGTAQQPRLFVGMILILIFA
;
A
#
# COMPACT_ATOMS: atom_id res chain seq x y z
N GLY A 1 11.16 -5.50 2.60
CA GLY A 1 12.03 -6.35 1.73
C GLY A 1 13.27 -6.79 2.48
N THR A 2 14.10 -5.84 2.88
CA THR A 2 15.32 -6.06 3.68
C THR A 2 15.08 -6.87 4.95
N GLY A 3 14.02 -6.60 5.72
CA GLY A 3 13.68 -7.39 6.92
C GLY A 3 13.35 -8.86 6.63
N ILE A 4 12.71 -9.16 5.49
CA ILE A 4 12.39 -10.53 5.08
C ILE A 4 13.68 -11.26 4.68
N ALA A 5 14.54 -10.60 3.91
CA ALA A 5 15.84 -11.16 3.51
C ALA A 5 16.74 -11.42 4.74
N ALA A 6 16.82 -10.49 5.68
CA ALA A 6 17.59 -10.67 6.92
C ALA A 6 17.04 -11.82 7.78
N MET A 7 15.72 -11.93 7.91
CA MET A 7 15.09 -13.02 8.64
C MET A 7 15.28 -14.37 7.94
N SER A 8 15.23 -14.39 6.60
CA SER A 8 15.30 -15.62 5.79
C SER A 8 16.61 -16.39 5.96
N VAL A 9 17.70 -15.70 6.32
CA VAL A 9 19.00 -16.33 6.62
C VAL A 9 18.93 -17.17 7.90
N MET A 10 18.18 -16.71 8.90
CA MET A 10 18.05 -17.43 10.18
C MET A 10 16.91 -18.46 10.15
N ARG A 11 15.77 -18.12 9.53
CA ARG A 11 14.55 -18.95 9.52
C ARG A 11 13.87 -18.97 8.14
N PRO A 12 14.39 -19.75 7.17
CA PRO A 12 13.86 -19.76 5.80
C PRO A 12 12.41 -20.27 5.70
N GLU A 13 11.96 -21.08 6.65
CA GLU A 13 10.59 -21.61 6.73
C GLU A 13 9.52 -20.51 6.87
N LEU A 14 9.89 -19.33 7.41
CA LEU A 14 8.96 -18.23 7.69
C LEU A 14 8.83 -17.26 6.50
N ILE A 15 9.57 -17.46 5.41
CA ILE A 15 9.56 -16.57 4.22
C ILE A 15 8.15 -16.46 3.64
N MET A 16 7.47 -17.59 3.43
CA MET A 16 6.15 -17.61 2.79
C MET A 16 5.10 -16.82 3.58
N LYS A 17 5.17 -16.88 4.92
CA LYS A 17 4.29 -16.10 5.81
C LYS A 17 4.63 -14.61 5.80
N SER A 18 5.88 -14.26 5.58
CA SER A 18 6.39 -12.89 5.60
C SER A 18 6.13 -12.12 4.29
N ILE A 19 5.51 -12.75 3.29
CA ILE A 19 5.12 -12.10 2.03
C ILE A 19 3.85 -11.24 2.20
N ILE A 20 3.02 -11.52 3.21
CA ILE A 20 1.73 -10.81 3.42
C ILE A 20 1.87 -9.28 3.47
N PRO A 21 2.83 -8.68 4.22
CA PRO A 21 2.99 -7.22 4.24
C PRO A 21 3.38 -6.64 2.87
N VAL A 22 4.09 -7.41 2.04
CA VAL A 22 4.45 -7.01 0.67
C VAL A 22 3.22 -6.96 -0.22
N VAL A 23 2.33 -7.94 -0.09
CA VAL A 23 1.06 -7.97 -0.82
C VAL A 23 0.15 -6.82 -0.40
N MET A 24 0.07 -6.54 0.91
CA MET A 24 -0.72 -5.40 1.43
C MET A 24 -0.21 -4.06 0.89
N ALA A 25 1.11 -3.86 0.84
CA ALA A 25 1.68 -2.67 0.19
C ALA A 25 1.35 -2.60 -1.31
N GLY A 26 1.30 -3.75 -2.00
CA GLY A 26 0.93 -3.83 -3.42
C GLY A 26 -0.51 -3.42 -3.71
N ILE A 27 -1.46 -3.72 -2.82
CA ILE A 27 -2.88 -3.38 -3.00
C ILE A 27 -3.08 -1.84 -3.03
N ILE A 28 -2.29 -1.08 -2.27
CA ILE A 28 -2.35 0.39 -2.27
C ILE A 28 -2.03 0.96 -3.65
N ALA A 29 -1.06 0.39 -4.36
CA ALA A 29 -0.72 0.82 -5.71
C ALA A 29 -1.90 0.60 -6.70
N ILE A 30 -2.67 -0.48 -6.50
CA ILE A 30 -3.85 -0.77 -7.33
C ILE A 30 -4.95 0.27 -7.09
N TYR A 31 -5.14 0.76 -5.86
CA TYR A 31 -6.10 1.84 -5.60
C TYR A 31 -5.76 3.12 -6.36
N GLY A 32 -4.48 3.50 -6.41
CA GLY A 32 -4.02 4.65 -7.21
C GLY A 32 -4.24 4.44 -8.72
N LEU A 33 -3.95 3.24 -9.22
CA LEU A 33 -4.17 2.88 -10.63
C LEU A 33 -5.64 2.98 -11.03
N VAL A 34 -6.55 2.43 -10.22
CA VAL A 34 -8.00 2.46 -10.50
C VAL A 34 -8.50 3.90 -10.59
N VAL A 35 -8.06 4.77 -9.68
CA VAL A 35 -8.44 6.19 -9.69
C VAL A 35 -7.89 6.90 -10.93
N ALA A 36 -6.65 6.62 -11.33
CA ALA A 36 -6.07 7.18 -12.55
C ALA A 36 -6.85 6.76 -13.80
N VAL A 37 -7.26 5.49 -13.91
CA VAL A 37 -8.04 4.97 -15.04
C VAL A 37 -9.44 5.60 -15.09
N LEU A 38 -10.09 5.78 -13.94
CA LEU A 38 -11.40 6.45 -13.88
C LEU A 38 -11.32 7.92 -14.31
N ILE A 39 -10.29 8.64 -13.86
CA ILE A 39 -10.07 10.03 -14.29
C ILE A 39 -9.79 10.07 -15.79
N ALA A 40 -8.93 9.19 -16.31
CA ALA A 40 -8.59 9.13 -17.72
C ALA A 40 -9.81 8.83 -18.62
N GLY A 41 -10.69 7.91 -18.18
CA GLY A 41 -11.93 7.59 -18.89
C GLY A 41 -12.99 8.70 -18.84
N SER A 42 -12.90 9.61 -17.86
CA SER A 42 -13.82 10.76 -17.72
C SER A 42 -13.35 12.04 -18.42
N LEU A 43 -12.16 12.02 -19.03
CA LEU A 43 -11.66 13.10 -19.87
C LEU A 43 -12.34 13.03 -21.24
N ASP A 44 -13.35 13.87 -21.44
CA ASP A 44 -13.97 14.05 -22.76
C ASP A 44 -13.01 14.76 -23.74
N ALA A 45 -13.23 14.51 -25.03
CA ALA A 45 -12.56 15.23 -26.12
C ALA A 45 -12.73 16.77 -25.96
N PRO A 46 -11.77 17.59 -26.46
CA PRO A 46 -11.75 19.05 -26.26
C PRO A 46 -12.97 19.83 -26.79
N SER A 47 -13.93 19.15 -27.42
CA SER A 47 -15.22 19.69 -27.86
C SER A 47 -16.31 19.66 -26.79
N ASN A 48 -16.17 18.84 -25.75
CA ASN A 48 -17.09 18.83 -24.62
C ASN A 48 -16.54 19.75 -23.53
N ASN A 49 -17.34 20.70 -23.05
CA ASN A 49 -16.93 21.72 -22.08
C ASN A 49 -16.38 21.09 -20.77
N TYR A 50 -15.07 20.83 -20.73
CA TYR A 50 -14.37 20.45 -19.52
C TYR A 50 -14.32 21.67 -18.60
N THR A 51 -15.24 21.71 -17.64
CA THR A 51 -15.36 22.86 -16.74
C THR A 51 -14.18 22.92 -15.77
N LEU A 52 -13.76 24.12 -15.38
CA LEU A 52 -12.72 24.33 -14.37
C LEU A 52 -13.03 23.58 -13.06
N TYR A 53 -14.32 23.47 -12.72
CA TYR A 53 -14.81 22.70 -11.58
C TYR A 53 -14.45 21.20 -11.66
N LYS A 54 -14.70 20.55 -12.81
CA LYS A 54 -14.28 19.15 -13.02
C LYS A 54 -12.76 19.01 -12.88
N GLY A 55 -11.99 19.96 -13.41
CA GLY A 55 -10.54 20.03 -13.24
C GLY A 55 -10.08 19.99 -11.78
N PHE A 56 -10.66 20.84 -10.93
CA PHE A 56 -10.34 20.86 -9.50
C PHE A 56 -10.78 19.59 -8.77
N ILE A 57 -11.92 18.99 -9.14
CA ILE A 57 -12.37 17.71 -8.58
C ILE A 57 -11.40 16.59 -8.94
N HIS A 58 -10.94 16.49 -10.19
CA HIS A 58 -9.98 15.46 -10.60
C HIS A 58 -8.61 15.65 -9.93
N LEU A 59 -8.13 16.90 -9.80
CA LEU A 59 -6.91 17.22 -9.06
C LEU A 59 -7.04 16.83 -7.58
N GLY A 60 -8.16 17.19 -6.94
CA GLY A 60 -8.43 16.86 -5.54
C GLY A 60 -8.53 15.35 -5.30
N ALA A 61 -9.22 14.63 -6.18
CA ALA A 61 -9.35 13.17 -6.11
C ALA A 61 -7.98 12.47 -6.22
N GLY A 62 -7.14 12.91 -7.17
CA GLY A 62 -5.80 12.38 -7.33
C GLY A 62 -4.89 12.65 -6.13
N LEU A 63 -4.89 13.87 -5.60
CA LEU A 63 -4.07 14.24 -4.43
C LEU A 63 -4.53 13.53 -3.15
N ALA A 64 -5.84 13.41 -2.91
CA ALA A 64 -6.38 12.74 -1.74
C ALA A 64 -5.96 11.26 -1.68
N VAL A 65 -6.10 10.54 -2.80
CA VAL A 65 -5.71 9.12 -2.91
C VAL A 65 -4.18 8.96 -2.91
N GLY A 66 -3.45 9.87 -3.56
CA GLY A 66 -2.00 9.83 -3.59
C GLY A 66 -1.37 9.99 -2.21
N PHE A 67 -1.76 11.03 -1.44
CA PHE A 67 -1.19 11.27 -0.12
C PHE A 67 -1.64 10.23 0.93
N SER A 68 -2.90 9.79 0.89
CA SER A 68 -3.36 8.71 1.78
C SER A 68 -2.64 7.38 1.48
N GLY A 69 -2.49 7.03 0.20
CA GLY A 69 -1.75 5.83 -0.20
C GLY A 69 -0.27 5.88 0.16
N LEU A 70 0.38 7.04 0.03
CA LEU A 70 1.77 7.23 0.46
C LEU A 70 1.91 7.03 1.97
N ALA A 71 1.03 7.64 2.77
CA ALA A 71 1.05 7.53 4.23
C ALA A 71 0.81 6.09 4.70
N ALA A 72 -0.20 5.41 4.14
CA ALA A 72 -0.50 4.01 4.43
C ALA A 72 0.68 3.09 4.02
N GLY A 73 1.25 3.30 2.83
CA GLY A 73 2.41 2.53 2.36
C GLY A 73 3.64 2.70 3.26
N PHE A 74 3.85 3.91 3.80
CA PHE A 74 4.92 4.18 4.76
C PHE A 74 4.69 3.47 6.10
N ALA A 75 3.46 3.51 6.63
CA ALA A 75 3.08 2.80 7.84
C ALA A 75 3.26 1.28 7.70
N ILE A 76 2.74 0.69 6.61
CA ILE A 76 2.90 -0.73 6.28
C ILE A 76 4.37 -1.11 6.14
N GLY A 77 5.20 -0.26 5.54
CA GLY A 77 6.63 -0.50 5.39
C GLY A 77 7.36 -0.61 6.72
N ILE A 78 7.10 0.32 7.65
CA ILE A 78 7.73 0.35 8.98
C ILE A 78 7.22 -0.81 9.84
N VAL A 79 5.90 -0.98 9.93
CA VAL A 79 5.28 -2.06 10.71
C VAL A 79 5.68 -3.42 10.15
N GLY A 80 5.75 -3.54 8.82
CA GLY A 80 6.19 -4.75 8.13
C GLY A 80 7.63 -5.12 8.48
N ASP A 81 8.58 -4.18 8.43
CA ASP A 81 9.99 -4.46 8.75
C ASP A 81 10.19 -4.82 10.23
N ALA A 82 9.58 -4.09 11.14
CA ALA A 82 9.64 -4.40 12.58
C ALA A 82 8.92 -5.71 12.91
N GLY A 83 7.76 -5.95 12.30
CA GLY A 83 6.93 -7.12 12.51
C GLY A 83 7.58 -8.42 12.03
N VAL A 84 8.23 -8.43 10.86
CA VAL A 84 8.93 -9.64 10.37
C VAL A 84 10.16 -9.98 11.23
N ARG A 85 10.88 -8.97 11.73
CA ARG A 85 12.02 -9.19 12.65
C ARG A 85 11.55 -9.70 14.01
N GLY A 86 10.46 -9.14 14.56
CA GLY A 86 9.86 -9.61 15.82
C GLY A 86 9.28 -11.02 15.70
N THR A 87 8.65 -11.35 14.58
CA THR A 87 8.10 -12.69 14.31
C THR A 87 9.21 -13.74 14.19
N ALA A 88 10.40 -13.36 13.73
CA ALA A 88 11.58 -14.25 13.69
C ALA A 88 12.00 -14.73 15.08
N GLN A 89 11.89 -13.85 16.08
CA GLN A 89 12.21 -14.15 17.49
C GLN A 89 11.07 -14.92 18.16
N GLN A 90 9.83 -14.50 17.94
CA GLN A 90 8.66 -15.11 18.57
C GLN A 90 7.51 -15.28 17.56
N PRO A 91 7.24 -16.51 17.07
CA PRO A 91 6.25 -16.77 16.04
C PRO A 91 4.80 -16.38 16.40
N ARG A 92 4.47 -16.28 17.70
CA ARG A 92 3.13 -15.89 18.17
C ARG A 92 2.78 -14.42 17.88
N LEU A 93 3.78 -13.57 17.62
CA LEU A 93 3.58 -12.16 17.25
C LEU A 93 3.03 -11.97 15.83
N PHE A 94 3.02 -13.01 15.01
CA PHE A 94 2.54 -12.95 13.62
C PHE A 94 1.09 -12.43 13.50
N VAL A 95 0.19 -12.90 14.38
CA VAL A 95 -1.22 -12.47 14.37
C VAL A 95 -1.34 -11.00 14.77
N GLY A 96 -0.55 -10.55 15.74
CA GLY A 96 -0.50 -9.14 16.16
C GLY A 96 0.00 -8.22 15.05
N MET A 97 1.03 -8.65 14.31
CA MET A 97 1.52 -7.91 13.13
C MET A 97 0.43 -7.75 12.08
N ILE A 98 -0.33 -8.82 11.77
CA ILE A 98 -1.43 -8.75 10.80
C ILE A 98 -2.52 -7.78 11.26
N LEU A 99 -2.90 -7.80 12.54
CA LEU A 99 -3.88 -6.86 13.08
C LEU A 99 -3.43 -5.41 12.90
N ILE A 100 -2.17 -5.08 13.17
CA ILE A 100 -1.65 -3.72 12.97
C ILE A 100 -1.67 -3.34 11.49
N LEU A 101 -1.31 -4.27 10.59
CA LEU A 101 -1.32 -4.04 9.14
C LEU A 101 -2.72 -3.83 8.55
N ILE A 102 -3.79 -4.29 9.20
CA ILE A 102 -5.17 -4.04 8.77
C ILE A 102 -5.62 -2.60 9.08
N PHE A 103 -5.07 -1.99 10.14
CA PHE A 103 -5.39 -0.62 10.55
C PHE A 103 -4.44 0.43 9.97
N ALA A 104 -3.35 0.00 9.32
CA ALA A 104 -2.35 0.85 8.67
C ALA A 104 -2.80 1.26 7.26
#